data_AF-A0A1V6C983-F1
#
_entry.id   AF-A0A1V6C983-F1
#
_cell.length_a   1.000
_cell.length_b   1.000
_cell.length_c   1.000
_cell.angle_alpha   90.00
_cell.angle_beta   90.00
_cell.angle_gamma   90.00
#
_symmetry.space_group_name_H-M   'P 1'
#
loop_
_entity.id
_entity.type
_entity.pdbx_description
1 polymer ?
#
loop_
_entity_poly.entity_id
_entity_poly.type
_entity_poly.pdbx_seq_one_letter_code
_entity_poly.pdbx_strand_id
1 'polypeptide(L)'
;MCGELNNQVLVEKICYDLGYNLENFISDSTFAFFYEIRQKDENIGFIYQGNNHPFIHIMSMMFISEEDQNLLNLQCPPILDFCKNRGSHYSVENDDGEPKLVLTISIPEEEFTAEKFVESLESIVSCLNNVSLFLKKLKN
;
A
#
# COMPACT_ATOMS: atom_id res chain seq x y z
N MET A 1 -17.81 11.40 -11.48
CA MET A 1 -19.08 10.86 -10.95
C MET A 1 -19.54 9.52 -11.54
N CYS A 2 -19.44 9.21 -12.84
CA CYS A 2 -19.77 7.83 -13.31
C CYS A 2 -18.54 6.88 -13.31
N GLY A 3 -17.33 7.41 -13.54
CA GLY A 3 -16.09 6.60 -13.57
C GLY A 3 -15.68 6.04 -12.20
N GLU A 4 -15.77 6.84 -11.14
CA GLU A 4 -15.34 6.45 -9.78
C GLU A 4 -16.15 5.27 -9.22
N LEU A 5 -17.48 5.25 -9.45
CA LEU A 5 -18.33 4.13 -9.06
C LEU A 5 -17.96 2.84 -9.82
N ASN A 6 -17.60 2.96 -11.10
CA ASN A 6 -17.17 1.82 -11.90
C ASN A 6 -15.84 1.24 -11.39
N ASN A 7 -14.91 2.10 -10.96
CA ASN A 7 -13.63 1.68 -10.40
C ASN A 7 -13.83 0.96 -9.05
N GLN A 8 -14.71 1.48 -8.18
CA GLN A 8 -15.06 0.80 -6.92
C GLN A 8 -15.59 -0.63 -7.20
N VAL A 9 -16.58 -0.76 -8.08
CA VAL A 9 -17.17 -2.07 -8.43
C VAL A 9 -16.14 -3.01 -9.05
N LEU A 10 -15.22 -2.48 -9.86
CA LEU A 10 -14.12 -3.26 -10.43
C LEU A 10 -13.18 -3.78 -9.36
N VAL A 11 -12.80 -2.94 -8.39
CA VAL A 11 -11.96 -3.32 -7.23
C VAL A 11 -12.63 -4.41 -6.40
N GLU A 12 -13.90 -4.21 -6.04
CA GLU A 12 -14.68 -5.19 -5.27
C GLU A 12 -14.74 -6.55 -5.97
N LYS A 13 -15.02 -6.54 -7.29
CA LYS A 13 -15.07 -7.75 -8.09
C LYS A 13 -13.73 -8.48 -8.14
N ILE A 14 -12.64 -7.75 -8.43
CA ILE A 14 -11.29 -8.33 -8.49
C ILE A 14 -10.92 -8.95 -7.15
N CYS A 15 -11.16 -8.24 -6.04
CA CYS A 15 -10.83 -8.75 -4.70
C CYS A 15 -11.64 -10.01 -4.38
N TYR A 16 -12.94 -10.01 -4.68
CA TYR A 16 -13.80 -11.17 -4.53
C TYR A 16 -13.30 -12.39 -5.34
N ASP A 17 -13.01 -12.19 -6.63
CA ASP A 17 -12.55 -13.26 -7.52
C ASP A 17 -11.19 -13.85 -7.07
N LEU A 18 -10.36 -13.04 -6.42
CA LEU A 18 -9.06 -13.45 -5.86
C LEU A 18 -9.14 -13.97 -4.42
N GLY A 19 -10.31 -13.92 -3.78
CA GLY A 19 -10.52 -14.40 -2.41
C GLY A 19 -10.01 -13.46 -1.32
N TYR A 20 -9.87 -12.17 -1.61
CA TYR A 20 -9.61 -11.13 -0.61
C TYR A 20 -10.93 -10.57 -0.07
N ASN A 21 -10.94 -10.26 1.23
CA ASN A 21 -12.05 -9.55 1.86
C ASN A 21 -11.73 -8.05 1.86
N LEU A 22 -12.75 -7.23 1.57
CA LEU A 22 -12.68 -5.79 1.72
C LEU A 22 -13.46 -5.36 2.95
N GLU A 23 -12.82 -4.60 3.84
CA GLU A 23 -13.39 -4.10 5.09
C GLU A 23 -13.22 -2.58 5.20
N ASN A 24 -13.88 -1.99 6.21
CA ASN A 24 -13.72 -0.58 6.59
C ASN A 24 -13.88 0.39 5.42
N PHE A 25 -14.97 0.22 4.65
CA PHE A 25 -15.31 1.10 3.53
C PHE A 25 -15.46 2.55 4.00
N ILE A 26 -14.74 3.47 3.35
CA ILE A 26 -14.86 4.91 3.54
C ILE A 26 -15.09 5.58 2.18
N SER A 27 -16.07 6.49 2.12
CA SER A 27 -16.32 7.38 0.99
C SER A 27 -16.78 8.74 1.54
N ASP A 28 -15.98 9.77 1.28
CA ASP A 28 -16.15 11.11 1.87
C ASP A 28 -15.59 12.21 0.93
N SER A 29 -15.31 13.40 1.46
CA SER A 29 -14.75 14.51 0.66
C SER A 29 -13.34 14.22 0.12
N THR A 30 -12.60 13.29 0.73
CA THR A 30 -11.24 12.92 0.37
C THR A 30 -11.24 11.73 -0.58
N PHE A 31 -11.99 10.69 -0.21
CA PHE A 31 -11.99 9.41 -0.91
C PHE A 31 -13.26 9.20 -1.71
N ALA A 32 -13.09 8.86 -2.99
CA ALA A 32 -14.16 8.27 -3.77
C ALA A 32 -14.52 6.90 -3.19
N PHE A 33 -13.50 6.08 -2.93
CA PHE A 33 -13.58 4.88 -2.10
C PHE A 33 -12.25 4.61 -1.40
N PHE A 34 -12.33 3.91 -0.28
CA PHE A 34 -11.19 3.36 0.46
C PHE A 34 -11.63 2.04 1.10
N TYR A 35 -10.76 1.04 1.07
CA TYR A 35 -10.95 -0.24 1.75
C TYR A 35 -9.66 -0.72 2.42
N GLU A 36 -9.84 -1.44 3.52
CA GLU A 36 -8.85 -2.40 4.02
C GLU A 36 -8.95 -3.70 3.22
N ILE A 37 -7.80 -4.22 2.79
CA ILE A 37 -7.68 -5.52 2.13
C ILE A 37 -7.26 -6.53 3.19
N ARG A 38 -8.03 -7.61 3.32
CA ARG A 38 -7.73 -8.71 4.22
C ARG A 38 -7.60 -10.03 3.49
N GLN A 39 -6.65 -10.83 3.95
CA GLN A 39 -6.58 -12.26 3.62
C GLN A 39 -6.78 -13.04 4.91
N LYS A 40 -7.89 -13.76 5.01
CA LYS A 40 -8.37 -14.33 6.28
C LYS A 40 -8.52 -13.20 7.32
N ASP A 41 -7.86 -13.34 8.47
CA ASP A 41 -7.92 -12.38 9.58
C ASP A 41 -6.77 -11.36 9.56
N GLU A 42 -5.91 -11.36 8.54
CA GLU A 42 -4.75 -10.46 8.46
C GLU A 42 -5.04 -9.29 7.51
N ASN A 43 -4.78 -8.05 7.96
CA ASN A 43 -4.73 -6.89 7.08
C ASN A 43 -3.41 -6.95 6.30
N ILE A 44 -3.52 -6.99 4.98
CA ILE A 44 -2.37 -7.10 4.07
C ILE A 44 -2.09 -5.79 3.33
N GLY A 45 -3.00 -4.82 3.42
CA GLY A 45 -2.90 -3.53 2.77
C GLY A 45 -4.24 -2.82 2.66
N PHE A 46 -4.24 -1.78 1.84
CA PHE A 46 -5.35 -0.89 1.61
C PHE A 46 -5.45 -0.59 0.12
N ILE A 47 -6.66 -0.31 -0.36
CA ILE A 47 -6.89 0.16 -1.72
C ILE A 47 -7.85 1.35 -1.70
N TYR A 48 -7.50 2.41 -2.43
CA TYR A 48 -8.30 3.63 -2.45
C TYR A 48 -8.18 4.42 -3.75
N GLN A 49 -9.17 5.26 -4.02
CA GLN A 49 -9.14 6.30 -5.04
C GLN A 49 -9.60 7.62 -4.40
N GLY A 50 -8.84 8.69 -4.62
CA GLY A 50 -9.25 10.04 -4.23
C GLY A 50 -10.31 10.61 -5.19
N ASN A 51 -11.15 11.51 -4.71
CA ASN A 51 -12.14 12.18 -5.57
C ASN A 51 -11.47 12.93 -6.73
N ASN A 52 -11.95 12.72 -7.95
CA ASN A 52 -11.37 13.27 -9.19
C ASN A 52 -9.88 12.96 -9.40
N HIS A 53 -9.36 11.88 -8.82
CA HIS A 53 -7.97 11.48 -8.98
C HIS A 53 -7.85 10.34 -10.02
N PRO A 54 -6.97 10.43 -11.03
CA PRO A 54 -6.92 9.46 -12.15
C PRO A 54 -6.14 8.18 -11.80
N PHE A 55 -5.93 7.89 -10.52
CA PHE A 55 -5.16 6.73 -10.06
C PHE A 55 -5.90 5.98 -8.96
N ILE A 56 -5.79 4.65 -9.02
CA ILE A 56 -6.14 3.74 -7.95
C ILE A 56 -4.84 3.41 -7.20
N HIS A 57 -4.85 3.61 -5.89
CA HIS A 57 -3.70 3.42 -5.03
C HIS A 57 -3.82 2.13 -4.24
N ILE A 58 -2.75 1.34 -4.24
CA ILE A 58 -2.59 0.17 -3.38
C ILE A 58 -1.50 0.52 -2.38
N MET A 59 -1.76 0.33 -1.10
CA MET A 59 -0.89 0.74 -0.02
C MET A 59 -0.72 -0.38 0.99
N SER A 60 0.43 -0.47 1.65
CA SER A 60 0.58 -1.22 2.89
C SER A 60 1.57 -0.51 3.80
N MET A 61 1.55 -0.84 5.08
CA MET A 61 2.37 -0.17 6.07
C MET A 61 2.96 -1.13 7.08
N MET A 62 4.06 -0.72 7.70
CA MET A 62 4.60 -1.38 8.88
C MET A 62 5.00 -0.32 9.92
N PHE A 63 4.65 -0.57 11.17
CA PHE A 63 5.19 0.20 12.29
C PHE A 63 6.69 -0.09 12.41
N ILE A 64 7.46 0.96 12.68
CA ILE A 64 8.90 0.92 12.89
C ILE A 64 9.22 1.63 14.20
N SER A 65 10.35 1.34 14.83
CA SER A 65 10.80 2.13 15.98
C SER A 65 11.43 3.46 15.52
N GLU A 66 11.57 4.43 16.42
CA GLU A 66 12.36 5.65 16.15
C GLU A 66 13.82 5.32 15.75
N GLU A 67 14.40 4.29 16.36
CA GLU A 67 15.72 3.77 15.98
C GLU A 67 15.72 3.25 14.54
N ASP A 68 14.73 2.45 14.14
CA ASP A 68 14.59 1.95 12.78
C ASP A 68 14.40 3.08 11.78
N GLN A 69 13.60 4.10 12.12
CA GLN A 69 13.45 5.30 11.31
C GLN A 69 14.79 6.03 11.11
N ASN A 70 15.60 6.16 12.17
CA ASN A 70 16.92 6.76 12.07
C ASN A 70 17.85 5.92 11.19
N LEU A 71 17.82 4.60 11.28
CA LEU A 71 18.57 3.69 10.41
C LEU A 71 18.10 3.79 8.94
N LEU A 72 16.80 3.92 8.70
CA LEU A 72 16.24 4.16 7.37
C LEU A 72 16.76 5.47 6.78
N ASN A 73 16.76 6.55 7.56
CA ASN A 73 17.23 7.86 7.12
C ASN A 73 18.75 7.93 6.87
N LEU A 74 19.55 7.23 7.69
CA LEU A 74 21.01 7.33 7.65
C LEU A 74 21.68 6.30 6.71
N GLN A 75 21.11 5.11 6.56
CA GLN A 75 21.80 3.96 5.97
C GLN A 75 21.03 3.22 4.87
N CYS A 76 19.78 3.61 4.56
CA CYS A 76 18.90 2.81 3.71
C CYS A 76 18.60 3.29 2.27
N PRO A 77 19.42 4.10 1.56
CA PRO A 77 19.17 4.37 0.14
C PRO A 77 18.94 3.11 -0.72
N PRO A 78 19.73 2.01 -0.59
CA PRO A 78 19.59 0.86 -1.48
C PRO A 78 18.30 0.05 -1.32
N ILE A 79 17.78 -0.08 -0.10
CA ILE A 79 16.53 -0.84 0.13
C ILE A 79 15.31 -0.01 -0.25
N LEU A 80 15.39 1.32 -0.10
CA LEU A 80 14.37 2.24 -0.55
C LEU A 80 14.38 2.37 -2.08
N ASP A 81 15.56 2.34 -2.70
CA ASP A 81 15.74 2.25 -4.15
C ASP A 81 15.20 0.92 -4.70
N PHE A 82 15.37 -0.19 -3.97
CA PHE A 82 14.75 -1.47 -4.33
C PHE A 82 13.22 -1.35 -4.41
N CYS A 83 12.60 -0.72 -3.42
CA CYS A 83 11.15 -0.51 -3.41
C CYS A 83 10.70 0.39 -4.57
N LYS A 84 11.46 1.47 -4.81
CA LYS A 84 11.22 2.40 -5.91
C LYS A 84 11.34 1.75 -7.29
N ASN A 85 12.33 0.88 -7.48
CA ASN A 85 12.52 0.14 -8.73
C ASN A 85 11.39 -0.86 -9.02
N ARG A 86 10.56 -1.19 -8.02
CA ARG A 86 9.35 -1.98 -8.18
C ARG A 86 8.07 -1.15 -8.22
N GLY A 87 8.20 0.15 -8.51
CA GLY A 87 7.10 1.07 -8.70
C GLY A 87 6.47 1.63 -7.42
N SER A 88 6.99 1.29 -6.25
CA SER A 88 6.46 1.80 -4.97
C SER A 88 7.04 3.18 -4.64
N HIS A 89 6.16 4.12 -4.29
CA HIS A 89 6.53 5.29 -3.50
C HIS A 89 6.60 4.89 -2.03
N TYR A 90 7.48 5.52 -1.25
CA TYR A 90 7.55 5.32 0.19
C TYR A 90 7.50 6.65 0.93
N SER A 91 6.82 6.66 2.07
CA SER A 91 6.83 7.75 3.05
C SER A 91 7.08 7.16 4.43
N VAL A 92 7.75 7.93 5.30
CA VAL A 92 7.73 7.66 6.73
C VAL A 92 6.80 8.67 7.36
N GLU A 93 5.75 8.17 7.99
CA GLU A 93 4.70 8.95 8.62
C GLU A 93 4.73 8.72 10.13
N ASN A 94 4.18 9.64 10.90
CA ASN A 94 3.99 9.46 12.34
C ASN A 94 2.48 9.38 12.60
N ASP A 95 2.06 8.31 13.26
CA ASP A 95 0.68 8.05 13.64
C ASP A 95 0.61 7.92 15.15
N ASP A 96 -0.05 8.87 15.83
CA ASP A 96 -0.12 8.95 17.30
C ASP A 96 1.22 8.81 18.04
N GLY A 97 2.32 9.25 17.41
CA GLY A 97 3.68 9.18 17.96
C GLY A 97 4.44 7.89 17.63
N GLU A 98 3.83 6.96 16.89
CA GLU A 98 4.50 5.78 16.38
C GLU A 98 4.90 5.98 14.90
N PRO A 99 6.20 5.89 14.56
CA PRO A 99 6.60 6.00 13.18
C PRO A 99 6.17 4.77 12.39
N LYS A 100 5.65 5.00 11.20
CA LYS A 100 5.25 3.95 10.25
C LYS A 100 5.89 4.20 8.88
N LEU A 101 6.41 3.13 8.29
CA LEU A 101 6.80 3.11 6.89
C LEU A 101 5.58 2.76 6.06
N VAL A 102 5.21 3.63 5.13
CA VAL A 102 4.11 3.44 4.20
C VAL A 102 4.67 3.24 2.81
N LEU A 103 4.20 2.21 2.11
CA LEU A 103 4.52 1.96 0.71
C LEU A 103 3.24 2.04 -0.11
N THR A 104 3.29 2.78 -1.21
CA THR A 104 2.14 3.00 -2.08
C THR A 104 2.52 2.80 -3.54
N ILE A 105 1.74 2.02 -4.28
CA ILE A 105 1.80 1.93 -5.74
C ILE A 105 0.54 2.59 -6.30
N SER A 106 0.72 3.48 -7.27
CA SER A 106 -0.37 4.17 -7.96
C SER A 106 -0.51 3.60 -9.37
N ILE A 107 -1.69 3.09 -9.68
CA ILE A 107 -2.03 2.51 -11.00
C ILE A 107 -2.99 3.49 -11.70
N PRO A 108 -2.71 3.96 -12.92
CA PRO A 108 -3.68 4.73 -13.70
C PRO A 108 -5.00 3.96 -13.82
N GLU A 109 -6.15 4.62 -13.70
CA GLU A 109 -7.44 3.94 -13.70
C GLU A 109 -7.69 3.12 -14.99
N GLU A 110 -7.18 3.60 -16.11
CA GLU A 110 -7.26 2.94 -17.42
C GLU A 110 -6.39 1.68 -17.55
N GLU A 111 -5.40 1.51 -16.66
CA GLU A 111 -4.50 0.36 -16.63
C GLU A 111 -4.84 -0.64 -15.52
N PHE A 112 -5.87 -0.35 -14.70
CA PHE A 112 -6.21 -1.17 -13.55
C PHE A 112 -6.80 -2.53 -13.96
N THR A 113 -6.10 -3.60 -13.60
CA THR A 113 -6.48 -4.98 -13.90
C THR A 113 -6.22 -5.87 -12.68
N ALA A 114 -6.81 -7.07 -12.68
CA ALA A 114 -6.57 -8.06 -11.62
C ALA A 114 -5.07 -8.43 -11.50
N GLU A 115 -4.38 -8.56 -12.64
CA GLU A 115 -2.94 -8.82 -12.69
C GLU A 115 -2.15 -7.68 -12.06
N LYS A 116 -2.41 -6.43 -12.46
CA LYS A 116 -1.73 -5.26 -11.91
C LYS A 116 -1.99 -5.08 -10.41
N PHE A 117 -3.20 -5.39 -9.95
CA PHE A 117 -3.53 -5.40 -8.54
C PHE A 117 -2.67 -6.41 -7.76
N VAL A 118 -2.62 -7.67 -8.22
CA VAL A 118 -1.82 -8.73 -7.57
C VAL A 118 -0.33 -8.38 -7.59
N GLU A 119 0.22 -8.00 -8.75
CA GLU A 119 1.62 -7.60 -8.88
C GLU A 119 1.99 -6.48 -7.91
N SER A 120 1.11 -5.48 -7.76
CA SER A 120 1.35 -4.33 -6.88
C SER A 120 1.32 -4.73 -5.41
N LEU A 121 0.33 -5.54 -5.01
CA LEU A 121 0.23 -6.03 -3.64
C LEU A 121 1.42 -6.91 -3.25
N GLU A 122 1.80 -7.86 -4.11
CA GLU A 122 2.99 -8.70 -3.91
C GLU A 122 4.28 -7.88 -3.87
N SER A 123 4.40 -6.87 -4.73
CA SER A 123 5.53 -5.95 -4.74
C SER A 123 5.67 -5.23 -3.40
N ILE A 124 4.59 -4.63 -2.89
CA ILE A 124 4.56 -3.93 -1.62
C ILE A 124 4.91 -4.87 -0.45
N VAL A 125 4.27 -6.04 -0.37
CA VAL A 125 4.53 -7.03 0.69
C VAL A 125 5.98 -7.51 0.66
N SER A 126 6.54 -7.77 -0.53
CA SER A 126 7.95 -8.15 -0.69
C SER A 126 8.89 -7.03 -0.24
N CYS A 127 8.56 -5.78 -0.53
CA CYS A 127 9.33 -4.62 -0.09
C CYS A 127 9.34 -4.48 1.43
N LEU A 128 8.18 -4.52 2.10
CA LEU A 128 8.09 -4.45 3.56
C LEU A 128 8.86 -5.59 4.24
N ASN A 129 8.74 -6.82 3.73
CA ASN A 129 9.49 -7.97 4.24
C ASN A 129 11.00 -7.77 4.14
N ASN A 130 11.50 -7.26 3.00
CA ASN A 130 12.92 -6.99 2.83
C ASN A 130 13.42 -5.86 3.73
N VAL A 131 12.64 -4.80 3.90
CA VAL A 131 12.95 -3.73 4.86
C VAL A 131 13.05 -4.28 6.27
N SER A 132 12.07 -5.09 6.71
CA SER A 132 12.09 -5.73 8.04
C SER A 132 13.33 -6.60 8.25
N LEU A 133 13.68 -7.43 7.26
CA LEU A 133 14.88 -8.27 7.31
C LEU A 133 16.17 -7.45 7.35
N PHE A 134 16.21 -6.35 6.60
CA PHE A 134 17.37 -5.46 6.57
C PHE A 134 17.59 -4.76 7.92
N LEU A 135 16.53 -4.18 8.50
CA LEU A 135 16.59 -3.55 9.83
C LEU A 135 17.03 -4.53 10.91
N LYS A 136 16.53 -5.77 10.88
CA LYS A 136 16.99 -6.85 11.78
C LYS A 136 18.47 -7.15 11.63
N LYS A 137 19.04 -7.07 10.42
CA LYS A 137 20.48 -7.31 10.19
C LYS A 137 21.34 -6.17 10.72
N LEU A 138 20.90 -4.92 10.65
CA LEU A 138 21.67 -3.78 11.15
C LEU A 138 21.80 -3.76 12.68
N LYS A 139 20.85 -4.39 13.39
CA LYS A 139 20.84 -4.46 14.85
C LYS A 139 21.65 -5.63 15.43
N ASN A 140 22.05 -6.60 14.61
CA ASN A 140 22.85 -7.76 15.01
C ASN A 140 24.31 -7.60 14.60
#